data_AF-A0A7W8EN33-F1
#
_entry.id   AF-A0A7W8EN33-F1
#
_cell.length_a   1.000
_cell.length_b   1.000
_cell.length_c   1.000
_cell.angle_alpha   90.00
_cell.angle_beta   90.00
_cell.angle_gamma   90.00
#
_symmetry.space_group_name_H-M   'P 1'
#
loop_
_entity.id
_entity.type
_entity.pdbx_description
1 polymer ?
#
loop_
_entity_poly.entity_id
_entity_poly.type
_entity_poly.pdbx_seq_one_letter_code
_entity_poly.pdbx_strand_id
1 'polypeptide(L)'
;MDPILGSTRTLAPLIDPNAHSCGTVPAHGVDELAHPEPGYYAVGVKSYGRAPTFLMATGYEQVRSVTAALAGDWEAARDVQLDLPETGVCSSNLAEAQEQRVGLATGISGGLLPLVGVSAETGGSGCG
;
A
#
# COMPACT_ATOMS: atom_id res chain seq x y z
N MET A 1 -6.61 -17.79 7.89
CA MET A 1 -7.11 -16.63 7.12
C MET A 1 -8.51 -16.29 7.55
N ASP A 2 -8.90 -15.04 7.35
CA ASP A 2 -10.29 -14.58 7.47
C ASP A 2 -11.11 -15.10 6.28
N PRO A 3 -12.32 -15.65 6.50
CA PRO A 3 -13.12 -16.24 5.42
C PRO A 3 -13.73 -15.22 4.45
N ILE A 4 -13.94 -13.97 4.88
CA ILE A 4 -14.61 -12.93 4.10
C ILE A 4 -13.59 -12.17 3.26
N LEU A 5 -12.54 -11.65 3.87
CA LEU A 5 -11.53 -10.85 3.20
C LEU A 5 -10.42 -11.71 2.60
N GLY A 6 -10.15 -12.90 3.14
CA GLY A 6 -9.01 -13.72 2.70
C GLY A 6 -7.66 -13.18 3.16
N SER A 7 -7.64 -12.25 4.12
CA SER A 7 -6.46 -11.70 4.79
C SER A 7 -6.08 -12.53 6.03
N THR A 8 -5.01 -12.14 6.74
CA THR A 8 -4.73 -12.70 8.05
C THR A 8 -5.85 -12.33 9.03
N ARG A 9 -6.05 -13.17 10.06
CA ARG A 9 -7.15 -12.94 11.03
C ARG A 9 -6.95 -11.65 11.83
N THR A 10 -5.69 -11.31 12.11
CA THR A 10 -5.32 -10.09 12.84
C THR A 10 -5.54 -8.84 11.98
N LEU A 11 -5.26 -8.92 10.68
CA LEU A 11 -5.40 -7.80 9.76
C LEU A 11 -6.85 -7.52 9.37
N ALA A 12 -7.68 -8.55 9.22
CA ALA A 12 -9.05 -8.41 8.68
C ALA A 12 -9.91 -7.32 9.33
N PRO A 13 -9.98 -7.20 10.67
CA PRO A 13 -10.77 -6.14 11.32
C PRO A 13 -10.25 -4.73 11.06
N LEU A 14 -8.96 -4.58 10.73
CA LEU A 14 -8.30 -3.27 10.54
C LEU A 14 -8.47 -2.71 9.12
N ILE A 15 -8.86 -3.57 8.17
CA ILE A 15 -8.97 -3.23 6.74
C ILE A 15 -10.38 -3.46 6.19
N ASP A 16 -11.36 -3.76 7.06
CA ASP A 16 -12.74 -4.00 6.64
C ASP A 16 -13.29 -2.74 5.95
N PRO A 17 -13.70 -2.82 4.67
CA PRO A 17 -14.20 -1.67 3.93
C PRO A 17 -15.51 -1.11 4.50
N ASN A 18 -16.24 -1.86 5.34
CA ASN A 18 -17.44 -1.36 6.02
C ASN A 18 -17.10 -0.49 7.25
N ALA A 19 -15.87 -0.60 7.77
CA ALA A 19 -15.42 0.12 8.96
C ALA A 19 -14.34 1.18 8.64
N HIS A 20 -13.57 0.98 7.57
CA HIS A 20 -12.42 1.82 7.24
C HIS A 20 -12.45 2.32 5.79
N SER A 21 -12.11 3.59 5.62
CA SER A 21 -11.71 4.19 4.34
C SER A 21 -10.18 4.08 4.16
N CYS A 22 -9.67 4.26 2.95
CA CYS A 22 -8.24 4.09 2.68
C CYS A 22 -7.29 5.05 3.44
N GLY A 23 -7.79 6.20 3.92
CA GLY A 23 -7.02 7.14 4.76
C GLY A 23 -7.13 6.85 6.26
N THR A 24 -8.06 5.99 6.67
CA THR A 24 -8.34 5.66 8.08
C THR A 24 -7.91 4.24 8.45
N VAL A 25 -7.28 3.53 7.52
CA VAL A 25 -6.68 2.22 7.79
C VAL A 25 -5.34 2.48 8.48
N PRO A 26 -5.12 1.97 9.70
CA PRO A 26 -3.85 2.17 10.40
C PRO A 26 -2.71 1.49 9.63
N ALA A 27 -1.48 1.96 9.82
CA ALA A 27 -0.34 1.23 9.32
C ALA A 27 -0.22 -0.14 10.03
N HIS A 28 0.28 -1.15 9.32
CA HIS A 28 0.34 -2.52 9.81
C HIS A 28 1.75 -3.08 9.66
N GLY A 29 2.19 -3.82 10.68
CA GLY A 29 3.51 -4.42 10.75
C GLY A 29 3.47 -5.94 10.77
N VAL A 30 4.59 -6.53 11.14
CA VAL A 30 4.82 -7.98 11.14
C VAL A 30 3.77 -8.75 11.94
N ASP A 31 3.29 -8.20 13.05
CA ASP A 31 2.37 -8.86 13.97
C ASP A 31 0.97 -9.06 13.32
N GLU A 32 0.51 -8.13 12.49
CA GLU A 32 -0.73 -8.28 11.73
C GLU A 32 -0.55 -9.18 10.50
N LEU A 33 0.63 -9.17 9.88
CA LEU A 33 0.90 -9.82 8.58
C LEU A 33 1.30 -11.29 8.70
N ALA A 34 1.59 -11.76 9.92
CA ALA A 34 1.98 -13.13 10.21
C ALA A 34 0.86 -14.14 9.91
N HIS A 35 1.23 -15.26 9.31
CA HIS A 35 0.36 -16.42 9.13
C HIS A 35 0.58 -17.44 10.26
N PRO A 36 -0.39 -18.32 10.57
CA PRO A 36 -0.18 -19.42 11.50
C PRO A 36 0.94 -20.39 11.11
N GLU A 37 1.31 -20.44 9.83
CA GLU A 37 2.50 -21.14 9.37
C GLU A 37 3.75 -20.34 9.76
N PRO A 38 4.68 -20.93 10.53
CA PRO A 38 5.87 -20.21 10.99
C PRO A 38 6.71 -19.66 9.84
N GLY A 39 7.15 -18.41 9.96
CA GLY A 39 7.99 -17.76 8.95
C GLY A 39 7.25 -17.35 7.67
N TYR A 40 5.94 -17.50 7.60
CA TYR A 40 5.12 -17.06 6.48
C TYR A 40 4.45 -15.71 6.79
N TYR A 41 4.61 -14.76 5.87
CA TYR A 41 4.00 -13.43 5.95
C TYR A 41 3.30 -13.09 4.64
N ALA A 42 2.09 -12.53 4.72
CA ALA A 42 1.39 -12.00 3.56
C ALA A 42 1.58 -10.48 3.52
N VAL A 43 2.08 -9.94 2.40
CA VAL A 43 2.34 -8.50 2.22
C VAL A 43 1.71 -7.97 0.92
N GLY A 44 1.67 -6.65 0.79
CA GLY A 44 1.12 -5.95 -0.36
C GLY A 44 -0.38 -6.22 -0.55
N VAL A 45 -0.86 -6.10 -1.78
CA VAL A 45 -2.28 -6.33 -2.12
C VAL A 45 -2.77 -7.72 -1.72
N LYS A 46 -1.87 -8.72 -1.67
CA LYS A 46 -2.22 -10.08 -1.24
C LYS A 46 -2.65 -10.13 0.22
N SER A 47 -2.05 -9.30 1.08
CA SER A 47 -2.42 -9.20 2.49
C SER A 47 -3.83 -8.62 2.67
N TYR A 48 -4.27 -7.76 1.75
CA TYR A 48 -5.59 -7.12 1.80
C TYR A 48 -6.72 -8.00 1.27
N GLY A 49 -6.38 -9.06 0.52
CA GLY A 49 -7.34 -10.02 0.00
C GLY A 49 -8.41 -9.33 -0.86
N ARG A 50 -9.65 -9.24 -0.36
CA ARG A 50 -10.78 -8.59 -1.04
C ARG A 50 -10.98 -7.11 -0.68
N ALA A 51 -10.24 -6.57 0.28
CA ALA A 51 -10.35 -5.15 0.66
C ALA A 51 -9.81 -4.24 -0.47
N PRO A 52 -10.60 -3.32 -1.04
CA PRO A 52 -10.20 -2.50 -2.19
C PRO A 52 -9.41 -1.24 -1.81
N THR A 53 -9.04 -1.07 -0.54
CA THR A 53 -8.47 0.15 0.05
C THR A 53 -6.94 0.13 0.13
N PHE A 54 -6.28 -0.79 -0.58
CA PHE A 54 -4.83 -0.93 -0.52
C PHE A 54 -4.11 0.28 -1.14
N LEU A 55 -3.10 0.79 -0.42
CA LEU A 55 -2.20 1.84 -0.87
C LEU A 55 -0.77 1.31 -0.98
N MET A 56 -0.02 1.77 -1.98
CA MET A 56 1.40 1.40 -2.12
C MET A 56 2.24 1.81 -0.92
N ALA A 57 1.95 2.97 -0.32
CA ALA A 57 2.61 3.44 0.90
C ALA A 57 2.46 2.42 2.04
N THR A 58 1.25 1.88 2.23
CA THR A 58 1.01 0.79 3.20
C THR A 58 1.80 -0.45 2.85
N GLY A 59 1.86 -0.84 1.56
CA GLY A 59 2.67 -1.96 1.10
C GLY A 59 4.16 -1.82 1.43
N TYR A 60 4.73 -0.61 1.30
CA TYR A 60 6.14 -0.37 1.63
C TYR A 60 6.41 -0.52 3.13
N GLU A 61 5.52 -0.01 3.99
CA GLU A 61 5.65 -0.18 5.43
C GLU A 61 5.55 -1.65 5.86
N GLN A 62 4.63 -2.40 5.25
CA GLN A 62 4.52 -3.85 5.49
C GLN A 62 5.83 -4.58 5.18
N VAL A 63 6.45 -4.29 4.03
CA VAL A 63 7.72 -4.93 3.62
C VAL A 63 8.87 -4.52 4.54
N ARG A 64 8.94 -3.24 4.93
CA ARG A 64 9.95 -2.74 5.90
C ARG A 64 9.87 -3.51 7.21
N SER A 65 8.68 -3.55 7.81
CA SER A 65 8.43 -4.22 9.08
C SER A 65 8.75 -5.73 9.03
N VAL A 66 8.28 -6.44 8.00
CA VAL A 66 8.55 -7.88 7.85
C VAL A 66 10.04 -8.14 7.61
N THR A 67 10.72 -7.30 6.84
CA THR A 67 12.15 -7.47 6.56
C THR A 67 13.00 -7.27 7.83
N ALA A 68 12.65 -6.31 8.68
CA ALA A 68 13.30 -6.12 9.98
C ALA A 68 13.13 -7.36 10.87
N ALA A 69 11.93 -7.94 10.93
CA ALA A 69 11.67 -9.18 11.67
C ALA A 69 12.48 -10.36 11.12
N LEU A 70 12.55 -10.51 9.79
CA LEU A 70 13.36 -11.55 9.14
C LEU A 70 14.88 -11.37 9.39
N ALA A 71 15.34 -10.13 9.58
CA ALA A 71 16.71 -9.82 9.98
C ALA A 71 16.96 -10.00 11.50
N GLY A 72 15.92 -10.31 12.28
CA GLY A 72 15.98 -10.49 13.73
C GLY A 72 15.87 -9.20 14.55
N ASP A 73 15.63 -8.06 13.89
CA ASP A 73 15.42 -6.76 14.54
C ASP A 73 13.94 -6.55 14.86
N TRP A 74 13.50 -7.14 15.96
CA TRP A 74 12.11 -7.09 16.40
C TRP A 74 11.66 -5.73 16.94
N GLU A 75 12.60 -4.88 17.34
CA GLU A 75 12.31 -3.52 17.78
C GLU A 75 11.97 -2.67 16.55
N ALA A 76 12.85 -2.67 15.54
CA ALA A 76 12.59 -1.98 14.28
C ALA A 76 11.37 -2.54 13.55
N ALA A 77 11.10 -3.84 13.65
CA ALA A 77 9.91 -4.46 13.05
C ALA A 77 8.61 -3.90 13.63
N ARG A 78 8.56 -3.59 14.92
CA ARG A 78 7.37 -3.05 15.61
C ARG A 78 7.28 -1.54 15.62
N ASP A 79 8.37 -0.86 15.30
CA ASP A 79 8.39 0.59 15.09
C ASP A 79 7.71 0.93 13.75
N VAL A 80 6.39 1.13 13.76
CA VAL A 80 5.61 1.44 12.56
C VAL A 80 5.83 2.90 12.16
N GLN A 81 6.36 3.14 10.95
CA GLN A 81 6.87 4.47 10.54
C GLN A 81 5.97 5.22 9.56
N LEU A 82 4.84 4.63 9.16
CA LEU A 82 3.93 5.23 8.20
C LEU A 82 2.83 6.02 8.92
N ASP A 83 2.79 7.33 8.64
CA ASP A 83 1.68 8.22 8.98
C ASP A 83 0.96 8.62 7.69
N LEU A 84 -0.34 8.35 7.62
CA LEU A 84 -1.17 8.69 6.46
C LEU A 84 -2.11 9.84 6.86
N PRO A 85 -2.15 10.94 6.09
CA PRO A 85 -3.14 11.98 6.33
C PRO A 85 -4.55 11.42 6.09
N GLU A 86 -5.49 11.71 7.00
CA GLU A 86 -6.87 11.17 6.95
C GLU A 86 -7.61 11.53 5.64
N THR A 87 -7.21 12.61 4.97
CA THR A 87 -7.81 13.09 3.72
C THR A 87 -6.79 13.06 2.57
N GLY A 88 -7.21 12.61 1.39
CA GLY A 88 -6.49 12.87 0.13
C GLY A 88 -5.69 11.71 -0.48
N VAL A 89 -5.73 10.50 0.12
CA VAL A 89 -4.94 9.36 -0.37
C VAL A 89 -5.65 8.55 -1.47
N CYS A 90 -6.99 8.55 -1.48
CA CYS A 90 -7.80 7.97 -2.57
C CYS A 90 -8.54 9.05 -3.35
N SER A 91 -7.83 10.02 -3.92
CA SER A 91 -8.41 10.80 -5.01
C SER A 91 -8.39 9.96 -6.29
N SER A 92 -9.55 9.39 -6.66
CA SER A 92 -9.77 8.79 -7.99
C SER A 92 -9.58 9.76 -9.16
N ASN A 93 -9.35 11.04 -8.87
CA ASN A 93 -9.02 12.08 -9.86
C ASN A 93 -7.56 11.99 -10.36
N LEU A 94 -6.82 10.91 -10.05
CA LEU A 94 -5.52 10.69 -10.68
C LEU A 94 -5.63 10.69 -12.19
N ALA A 95 -6.72 10.18 -12.78
CA ALA A 95 -6.97 10.23 -14.23
C ALA A 95 -7.09 11.67 -14.77
N GLU A 96 -7.75 12.57 -14.03
CA GLU A 96 -7.89 13.99 -14.40
C GLU A 96 -6.58 14.78 -14.15
N ALA A 97 -5.81 14.39 -13.14
CA ALA A 97 -4.52 14.98 -12.82
C ALA A 97 -3.39 14.58 -13.78
N GLN A 98 -3.51 13.48 -14.55
CA GLN A 98 -2.55 13.16 -15.62
C GLN A 98 -2.76 14.06 -16.84
N GLU A 99 -3.98 14.55 -17.05
CA GLU A 99 -4.35 15.43 -18.16
C GLU A 99 -3.90 16.89 -17.91
N GLN A 100 -3.83 17.30 -16.65
CA GLN A 100 -3.19 18.54 -16.22
C GLN A 100 -1.82 18.23 -15.65
N ARG A 101 -0.74 18.34 -16.45
CA ARG A 101 0.67 18.20 -16.03
C ARG A 101 1.02 18.99 -14.75
N VAL A 102 0.64 18.49 -13.59
CA VAL A 102 0.92 19.05 -12.27
C VAL A 102 1.62 17.93 -11.51
N GLY A 103 2.86 18.22 -11.08
CA GLY A 103 3.77 17.21 -10.52
C GLY A 103 3.17 16.46 -9.34
N LEU A 104 3.53 15.18 -9.22
CA LEU A 104 3.10 14.31 -8.14
C LEU A 104 3.78 14.75 -6.83
N ALA A 105 3.00 15.17 -5.84
CA ALA A 105 3.49 15.33 -4.47
C ALA A 105 3.69 13.94 -3.86
N THR A 106 4.87 13.35 -4.06
CA THR A 106 5.33 12.26 -3.21
C THR A 106 5.53 12.87 -1.82
N GLY A 107 4.72 12.50 -0.83
CA GLY A 107 4.70 13.04 0.54
C GLY A 107 5.99 12.89 1.36
N ILE A 108 7.14 12.74 0.71
CA ILE A 108 8.46 12.96 1.27
C ILE A 108 8.72 14.47 1.33
N SER A 109 9.20 14.98 2.46
CA SER A 109 9.54 16.41 2.66
C SER A 109 10.76 16.89 1.86
N GLY A 110 10.90 16.47 0.60
CA GLY A 110 12.02 16.82 -0.26
C GLY A 110 11.64 16.82 -1.73
N GLY A 111 11.22 17.99 -2.22
CA GLY A 111 11.41 18.48 -3.60
C GLY A 111 10.87 17.66 -4.77
N LEU A 112 10.13 18.33 -5.66
CA LEU A 112 9.72 17.79 -6.97
C LEU A 112 10.95 17.37 -7.80
N LEU A 113 11.14 16.06 -7.99
CA LEU A 113 12.07 15.56 -9.00
C LEU A 113 11.40 15.60 -10.38
N PRO A 114 12.01 16.22 -11.41
CA PRO A 114 11.44 16.22 -12.75
C PRO A 114 11.55 14.81 -13.35
N LEU A 115 10.40 14.27 -13.79
CA LEU A 115 10.34 13.05 -14.59
C LEU A 115 10.98 13.31 -15.96
N VAL A 116 12.07 12.60 -16.27
CA VAL A 116 12.56 12.45 -17.64
C VAL A 116 11.48 11.69 -18.41
N GLY A 117 10.77 12.41 -19.28
CA GLY A 117 9.71 11.84 -20.11
C GLY A 117 10.28 10.86 -21.13
N VAL A 118 9.89 9.59 -21.02
CA VAL A 118 9.98 8.66 -22.16
C VAL A 118 8.69 8.84 -22.96
N SER A 119 8.81 9.37 -24.17
CA SER A 119 7.69 9.45 -25.10
C SER A 119 7.37 8.04 -25.60
N ALA A 120 6.18 7.52 -25.28
CA ALA A 120 5.65 6.33 -25.94
C ALA A 120 5.07 6.77 -27.29
N GLU A 121 5.64 6.26 -28.39
CA GLU A 121 5.09 6.48 -29.72
C GLU A 121 3.78 5.70 -29.88
N THR A 122 2.71 6.42 -30.21
CA THR A 122 1.41 5.84 -30.60
C THR A 122 1.53 5.15 -31.96
N GLY A 123 1.85 3.86 -31.95
CA GLY A 123 1.71 2.97 -33.10
C GLY A 123 0.29 2.38 -33.12
N GLY A 124 -0.57 2.90 -34.00
CA GLY A 124 -1.85 2.26 -34.32
C GLY A 124 -1.66 1.08 -35.26
N SER A 125 -2.33 -0.05 -34.99
CA SER A 125 -2.69 -1.05 -36.01
C SER A 125 -3.82 -1.92 -35.51
N GLY A 126 -4.92 -1.99 -36.28
CA GLY A 126 -6.01 -2.94 -36.06
C GLY A 126 -5.78 -4.32 -36.69
N CYS A 127 -6.86 -5.11 -36.59
CA CYS A 127 -7.16 -6.44 -37.17
C CYS A 127 -6.68 -7.68 -36.40
N GLY A 128 -7.65 -8.53 -36.04
CA GLY A 128 -7.50 -9.88 -35.48
C GLY A 128 -8.70 -10.28 -34.63
#